data_AF-A0A401UUP8-F1
#
_entry.id   AF-A0A401UUP8-F1
#
_cell.length_a   1.000
_cell.length_b   1.000
_cell.length_c   1.000
_cell.angle_alpha   90.00
_cell.angle_beta   90.00
_cell.angle_gamma   90.00
#
_symmetry.space_group_name_H-M   'P 1'
#
loop_
_entity.id
_entity.type
_entity.pdbx_description
1 polymer ?
#
loop_
_entity_poly.entity_id
_entity_poly.type
_entity_poly.pdbx_seq_one_letter_code
_entity_poly.pdbx_strand_id
1 'polypeptide(L)' 'MGYLICRKGTDYNMPTQRSMELGLFQIKETSIAHSNGHVSISKTPKVTGKGQVYFVNKFKELN' A
#
# COMPACT_ATOMS: atom_id res chain seq x y z
N MET A 1 -15.47 -1.73 -0.86
CA MET A 1 -14.17 -1.33 -0.29
C MET A 1 -13.13 -1.34 -1.39
N GLY A 2 -12.37 -0.25 -1.53
CA GLY A 2 -11.29 -0.16 -2.52
C GLY A 2 -10.05 -0.96 -2.13
N TYR A 3 -9.04 -0.92 -2.99
CA TYR A 3 -7.75 -1.56 -2.73
C TYR A 3 -6.89 -0.78 -1.71
N LEU A 4 -7.06 0.55 -1.70
CA LEU A 4 -6.39 1.46 -0.77
C LEU A 4 -7.42 2.18 0.12
N ILE A 5 -6.96 2.63 1.28
CA ILE A 5 -7.73 3.41 2.25
C ILE A 5 -7.85 4.84 1.75
N CYS A 6 -9.10 5.30 1.54
CA CYS A 6 -9.40 6.66 1.09
C CYS A 6 -9.59 7.66 2.26
N ARG A 7 -9.66 7.18 3.50
CA ARG A 7 -9.79 8.03 4.69
C ARG A 7 -8.55 8.91 4.82
N LYS A 8 -8.73 10.22 4.83
CA LYS A 8 -7.63 11.17 5.09
C LYS A 8 -7.12 10.97 6.53
N GLY A 9 -5.83 10.75 6.68
CA GLY A 9 -5.17 10.43 7.94
C GLY A 9 -3.85 9.70 7.71
N THR A 10 -3.30 9.11 8.77
CA THR A 10 -2.03 8.36 8.74
C THR A 10 -2.05 7.18 7.78
N ASP A 11 -3.23 6.59 7.57
CA ASP A 11 -3.41 5.40 6.73
C ASP A 11 -3.83 5.75 5.30
N TYR A 12 -3.85 7.03 4.92
CA TYR A 12 -4.24 7.43 3.58
C TYR A 12 -3.32 6.78 2.54
N ASN A 13 -3.91 6.23 1.48
CA ASN A 13 -3.25 5.42 0.45
C ASN A 13 -2.62 4.11 0.95
N MET A 14 -2.80 3.72 2.22
CA MET A 14 -2.37 2.39 2.67
C MET A 14 -3.30 1.31 2.12
N PRO A 15 -2.79 0.11 1.86
CA PRO A 15 -3.61 -1.00 1.39
C PRO A 15 -4.64 -1.40 2.44
N THR A 16 -5.84 -1.72 1.99
CA THR A 16 -6.87 -2.26 2.90
C THR A 16 -6.45 -3.63 3.43
N GLN A 17 -6.97 -4.02 4.60
CA GLN A 17 -6.71 -5.33 5.21
C GLN A 17 -6.90 -6.47 4.19
N ARG A 18 -8.02 -6.45 3.46
CA ARG A 18 -8.31 -7.40 2.38
C ARG A 18 -7.22 -7.42 1.29
N SER A 19 -6.70 -6.27 0.88
CA SER A 19 -5.69 -6.19 -0.19
C SER A 19 -4.33 -6.70 0.27
N MET A 20 -4.03 -6.58 1.56
CA MET A 20 -2.85 -7.18 2.20
C MET A 20 -2.99 -8.70 2.30
N GLU A 21 -4.15 -9.21 2.74
CA GLU A 21 -4.43 -10.66 2.82
C GLU A 21 -4.39 -11.33 1.44
N LEU A 22 -4.86 -10.64 0.40
CA LEU A 22 -4.74 -11.11 -0.98
C LEU A 22 -3.30 -11.07 -1.51
N GLY A 23 -2.36 -10.44 -0.80
CA GLY A 23 -0.97 -10.31 -1.19
C GLY A 23 -0.76 -9.40 -2.41
N LEU A 24 -1.66 -8.44 -2.63
CA LEU A 24 -1.59 -7.52 -3.78
C LEU A 24 -0.56 -6.40 -3.57
N PHE A 25 -0.29 -6.07 -2.31
CA PHE A 25 0.62 -5.00 -1.92
C PHE A 25 1.62 -5.46 -0.86
N GLN A 26 2.75 -4.78 -0.84
CA GLN A 26 3.73 -4.78 0.24
C GLN A 26 3.96 -3.35 0.70
N ILE A 27 4.34 -3.16 1.96
CA ILE A 27 4.65 -1.83 2.51
C ILE A 27 6.16 -1.75 2.67
N LYS A 28 6.78 -0.75 2.01
CA LYS A 28 8.17 -0.38 2.29
C LYS A 28 8.16 0.69 3.38
N GLU A 29 8.73 0.36 4.53
CA GLU A 29 8.92 1.31 5.63
C GLU A 29 10.34 1.90 5.57
N THR A 30 10.46 3.19 5.88
CA THR A 30 11.75 3.89 5.97
C THR A 30 11.75 4.76 7.20
N SER A 31 12.62 4.41 8.15
CA SER A 31 12.82 5.17 9.39
C SER A 31 13.78 6.32 9.13
N ILE A 32 13.33 7.54 9.37
CA ILE A 32 14.13 8.76 9.24
C ILE A 32 14.36 9.28 10.66
N ALA A 33 15.60 9.19 11.13
CA ALA A 33 16.02 9.74 12.40
C ALA A 33 16.40 11.22 12.22
N HIS A 34 15.80 12.10 13.02
CA HIS A 34 16.09 13.53 13.01
C HIS A 34 17.06 13.88 14.14
N SER A 35 17.87 14.94 13.94
CA SER A 35 18.87 15.40 14.92
C SER A 35 18.26 15.89 16.24
N ASN A 36 16.94 16.13 16.28
CA ASN A 36 16.18 16.54 17.46
C ASN A 36 15.63 15.36 18.29
N GLY A 37 15.98 14.12 17.96
CA GLY A 37 15.59 12.91 18.70
C GLY A 37 14.25 12.30 18.29
N HIS A 38 13.49 12.92 17.38
CA HIS A 38 12.27 12.32 16.83
C HIS A 38 12.59 11.36 15.67
N VAL A 39 11.86 10.25 15.58
CA VAL A 39 11.94 9.30 14.47
C VAL A 39 10.62 9.34 13.70
N SER A 40 10.67 9.68 12.42
CA SER A 40 9.51 9.60 11.53
C SER A 40 9.59 8.35 10.68
N ILE A 41 8.49 7.61 10.57
CA ILE A 41 8.39 6.41 9.71
C ILE A 41 7.61 6.80 8.46
N SER A 42 8.26 6.70 7.29
CA SER A 42 7.58 6.83 6.00
C SER A 42 7.17 5.46 5.49
N LYS A 43 5.90 5.31 5.09
CA LYS A 43 5.34 4.06 4.56
C LYS A 43 4.92 4.26 3.12
N THR A 44 5.45 3.43 2.22
CA THR A 44 5.09 3.46 0.80
C THR A 44 4.51 2.11 0.38
N PRO A 45 3.22 2.05 -0.03
CA PRO A 45 2.66 0.85 -0.64
C PRO A 45 3.31 0.60 -2.00
N LYS A 46 3.66 -0.67 -2.27
CA LYS A 46 4.14 -1.14 -3.57
C LYS A 46 3.30 -2.33 -4.01
N VAL A 47 2.97 -2.39 -5.29
CA VAL A 47 2.27 -3.54 -5.87
C VAL A 47 3.26 -4.71 -5.97
N THR A 48 2.85 -5.89 -5.52
CA THR A 48 3.66 -7.12 -5.63
C THR A 48 3.59 -7.70 -7.04
N GLY A 49 4.45 -8.66 -7.39
CA GLY A 49 4.33 -9.39 -8.67
C GLY A 49 2.96 -10.07 -8.82
N LYS A 50 2.41 -10.62 -7.73
CA LYS A 50 1.04 -11.16 -7.69
C LYS A 50 0.00 -10.07 -7.96
N GLY A 51 0.16 -8.91 -7.34
CA GLY A 51 -0.72 -7.75 -7.54
C GLY A 51 -0.73 -7.26 -8.98
N GLN A 52 0.42 -7.25 -9.65
CA GLN A 52 0.52 -6.85 -11.06
C GLN A 52 -0.33 -7.76 -11.95
N VAL A 53 -0.14 -9.08 -11.85
CA VAL A 53 -0.94 -10.06 -12.61
C VAL A 53 -2.43 -9.93 -12.30
N TYR A 54 -2.77 -9.78 -11.02
CA TYR A 54 -4.16 -9.60 -10.57
C TYR A 54 -4.81 -8.38 -11.22
N PHE A 55 -4.17 -7.21 -11.17
CA PHE A 55 -4.74 -5.98 -11.72
C PHE A 55 -4.82 -6.03 -13.25
N VAL A 56 -3.80 -6.56 -13.93
CA VAL A 56 -3.83 -6.74 -15.40
C VAL A 56 -5.02 -7.60 -15.81
N ASN A 57 -5.20 -8.77 -15.18
CA ASN A 57 -6.33 -9.65 -15.49
C ASN A 57 -7.67 -8.99 -15.16
N LYS A 58 -7.76 -8.35 -13.99
CA LYS A 58 -8.98 -7.70 -13.53
C LYS A 58 -9.44 -6.60 -14.48
N PHE A 59 -8.52 -5.76 -14.96
CA PHE A 59 -8.84 -4.67 -15.87
C PHE A 59 -9.03 -5.15 -17.31
N LYS A 60 -8.39 -6.25 -17.71
CA LYS A 60 -8.61 -6.89 -19.01
C LYS A 60 -10.02 -7.50 -19.11
N GLU A 61 -10.56 -8.06 -18.03
CA GLU A 61 -11.94 -8.58 -17.96
C GLU A 61 -13.03 -7.49 -17.86
N LEU A 62 -12.65 -6.25 -17.53
CA LEU A 62 -13.56 -5.12 -17.41
C LEU A 62 -13.77 -4.37 -18.74
N ASN A 63 -13.06 -4.78 -19.80
CA ASN A 63 -13.22 -4.33 -21.18
C ASN A 63 -13.98 -5.37 -22.00
#